data_AF-A0A8J6LPX7-F1
#
_entry.id   AF-A0A8J6LPX7-F1
#
_cell.length_a   1.000
_cell.length_b   1.000
_cell.length_c   1.000
_cell.angle_alpha   90.00
_cell.angle_beta   90.00
_cell.angle_gamma   90.00
#
_symmetry.space_group_name_H-M   'P 1'
#
loop_
_entity.id
_entity.type
_entity.pdbx_description
1 polymer ?
#
loop_
_entity_poly.entity_id
_entity_poly.type
_entity_poly.pdbx_seq_one_letter_code
_entity_poly.pdbx_strand_id
1 'polypeptide(L)'
;MINYRHQNLLNDDFLWVVRIVGGKIFRCGVVKFMVKLTLCLYSFLLLAQTYYFVLAPNADQLIQYRPLFFQMSYATLGMFVVLLRNRMIEDVMEVIDLWDVKSAGEEVEIDDDDEVFFTNWLIRKWFFGQSKFLILLTKLTYFVAAPCMTVHGYQIIYAFQHVKFQIYMFNKYVEELTKGFKTCEWKLLSDEVYQNEVNFRLKFLVKRHCDFLR
;
A
#
# COMPACT_ATOMS: atom_id res chain seq x y z
N MET A 1 25.44 -24.48 -8.96
CA MET A 1 24.40 -25.46 -8.55
C MET A 1 23.36 -24.74 -7.65
N ILE A 2 22.69 -23.70 -8.17
CA ILE A 2 21.80 -22.79 -7.40
C ILE A 2 20.30 -23.03 -7.72
N ASN A 3 19.97 -23.96 -8.64
CA ASN A 3 18.70 -23.86 -9.37
C ASN A 3 17.47 -24.60 -8.80
N TYR A 4 17.58 -25.39 -7.73
CA TYR A 4 16.43 -26.14 -7.20
C TYR A 4 15.79 -25.54 -5.94
N ARG A 5 16.53 -24.75 -5.16
CA ARG A 5 15.99 -24.17 -3.92
C ARG A 5 15.04 -22.99 -4.18
N HIS A 6 15.24 -22.24 -5.27
CA HIS A 6 14.34 -21.13 -5.64
C HIS A 6 13.00 -21.57 -6.22
N GLN A 7 12.91 -22.72 -6.88
CA GLN A 7 11.65 -23.18 -7.48
C GLN A 7 10.62 -23.65 -6.44
N ASN A 8 11.06 -24.27 -5.33
CA ASN A 8 10.13 -24.68 -4.28
C ASN A 8 9.62 -23.49 -3.44
N LEU A 9 10.42 -22.43 -3.29
CA LEU A 9 10.00 -21.20 -2.59
C LEU A 9 8.90 -20.42 -3.33
N LEU A 10 8.75 -20.63 -4.64
CA LEU A 10 7.72 -19.99 -5.46
C LEU A 10 6.35 -20.69 -5.42
N ASN A 11 6.30 -21.98 -5.04
CA ASN A 11 5.04 -22.74 -5.01
C ASN A 11 4.25 -22.54 -3.71
N ASP A 12 4.89 -22.08 -2.64
CA ASP A 12 4.25 -21.72 -1.37
C ASP A 12 3.95 -20.21 -1.27
N ASP A 13 4.01 -19.49 -2.40
CA ASP A 13 3.82 -18.04 -2.45
C ASP A 13 2.34 -17.66 -2.44
N PHE A 14 1.82 -17.19 -1.31
CA PHE A 14 0.44 -16.72 -1.17
C PHE A 14 0.18 -15.33 -1.80
N LEU A 15 1.22 -14.57 -2.12
CA LEU A 15 1.11 -13.29 -2.81
C LEU A 15 1.01 -13.46 -4.33
N TRP A 16 1.01 -14.69 -4.84
CA TRP A 16 0.71 -14.99 -6.24
C TRP A 16 -0.61 -14.37 -6.70
N VAL A 17 -1.63 -14.32 -5.82
CA VAL A 17 -2.91 -13.66 -6.08
C VAL A 17 -2.71 -12.16 -6.30
N VAL A 18 -1.95 -11.48 -5.44
CA VAL A 18 -1.69 -10.04 -5.57
C VAL A 18 -0.84 -9.76 -6.80
N ARG A 19 0.10 -10.64 -7.16
CA ARG A 19 0.87 -10.53 -8.40
C ARG A 19 -0.01 -10.72 -9.65
N ILE A 20 -0.96 -11.64 -9.61
CA ILE A 20 -1.94 -11.81 -10.71
C ILE A 20 -2.86 -10.61 -10.81
N VAL A 21 -3.44 -10.18 -9.69
CA VAL A 21 -4.37 -9.05 -9.63
C VAL A 21 -3.65 -7.76 -10.03
N GLY A 22 -2.54 -7.46 -9.38
CA GLY A 22 -1.71 -6.27 -9.61
C GLY A 22 -1.08 -6.22 -11.00
N GLY A 23 -0.49 -7.32 -11.46
CA GLY A 23 0.26 -7.36 -12.71
C GLY A 23 -0.57 -7.71 -13.94
N LYS A 24 -1.36 -8.78 -13.89
CA LYS A 24 -2.07 -9.28 -15.08
C LYS A 24 -3.44 -8.64 -15.27
N ILE A 25 -4.22 -8.48 -14.20
CA ILE A 25 -5.60 -7.98 -14.30
C ILE A 25 -5.61 -6.48 -14.67
N PHE A 26 -4.82 -5.64 -13.99
CA PHE A 26 -4.77 -4.20 -14.31
C PHE A 26 -4.14 -3.85 -15.67
N ARG A 27 -3.41 -4.78 -16.30
CA ARG A 27 -2.94 -4.61 -17.68
C ARG A 27 -4.07 -4.74 -18.70
N CYS A 28 -5.14 -5.46 -18.38
CA CYS A 28 -6.28 -5.65 -19.28
C CYS A 28 -6.94 -4.31 -19.62
N GLY A 29 -7.08 -4.02 -20.92
CA GLY A 29 -7.68 -2.76 -21.40
C GLY A 29 -9.09 -2.53 -20.89
N VAL A 30 -9.88 -3.60 -20.75
CA VAL A 30 -11.24 -3.55 -20.17
C VAL A 30 -11.21 -3.11 -18.72
N VAL A 31 -10.28 -3.67 -17.92
CA VAL A 31 -10.13 -3.29 -16.51
C VAL A 31 -9.69 -1.83 -16.40
N LYS A 32 -8.76 -1.36 -17.24
CA LYS A 32 -8.38 0.06 -17.27
C LYS A 32 -9.55 0.98 -17.60
N PHE A 33 -10.40 0.58 -18.55
CA PHE A 33 -11.62 1.32 -18.85
C PHE A 33 -12.57 1.35 -17.66
N MET A 34 -12.79 0.20 -17.00
CA MET A 34 -13.60 0.13 -15.78
C MET A 34 -13.05 1.00 -14.65
N VAL A 35 -11.73 0.98 -14.41
CA VAL A 35 -11.09 1.82 -13.39
C VAL A 35 -11.28 3.31 -13.72
N LYS A 36 -11.14 3.73 -14.99
CA LYS A 36 -11.40 5.12 -15.40
C LYS A 36 -12.86 5.53 -15.18
N LEU A 37 -13.80 4.63 -15.50
CA LEU A 37 -15.23 4.87 -15.27
C LEU A 37 -15.53 5.01 -13.78
N THR A 38 -15.02 4.09 -12.95
CA THR A 38 -15.16 4.14 -11.50
C THR A 38 -14.52 5.41 -10.92
N LEU A 39 -13.33 5.79 -11.37
CA LEU A 39 -12.68 7.02 -10.95
C LEU A 39 -13.52 8.26 -11.26
N CYS A 40 -14.13 8.33 -12.45
CA CYS A 40 -15.03 9.43 -12.83
C CYS A 40 -16.24 9.50 -11.90
N LEU A 41 -16.89 8.36 -11.63
CA LEU A 41 -18.04 8.28 -10.72
C LEU A 41 -17.68 8.70 -9.29
N TYR A 42 -16.57 8.19 -8.75
CA TYR A 42 -16.11 8.53 -7.40
C TYR A 42 -15.71 10.00 -7.31
N SER A 43 -15.06 10.56 -8.34
CA SER A 43 -14.69 11.98 -8.37
C SER A 43 -15.94 12.87 -8.35
N PHE A 44 -16.98 12.50 -9.10
CA PHE A 44 -18.26 13.21 -9.09
C PHE A 44 -18.94 13.15 -7.71
N LEU A 45 -19.00 11.96 -7.09
CA LEU A 45 -19.56 11.79 -5.75
C LEU A 45 -18.79 12.59 -4.69
N LEU A 46 -17.45 12.59 -4.77
CA LEU A 46 -16.59 13.33 -3.87
C LEU A 46 -16.79 14.84 -4.01
N LEU A 47 -16.94 15.35 -5.23
CA LEU A 47 -17.27 16.76 -5.47
C LEU A 47 -18.64 17.13 -4.91
N ALA A 48 -19.66 16.28 -5.12
CA ALA A 48 -21.00 16.49 -4.56
C ALA A 48 -20.97 16.49 -3.02
N GLN A 49 -20.22 15.59 -2.40
CA GLN A 49 -20.04 15.54 -0.96
C GLN A 49 -19.29 16.76 -0.43
N THR A 50 -18.22 17.18 -1.11
CA THR A 50 -17.45 18.39 -0.77
C THR A 50 -18.32 19.62 -0.85
N TYR A 51 -19.11 19.75 -1.91
CA TYR A 51 -20.08 20.83 -2.09
C TYR A 51 -21.09 20.89 -0.93
N TYR A 52 -21.63 19.74 -0.52
CA TYR A 52 -22.55 19.66 0.62
C TYR A 52 -21.90 20.11 1.93
N PHE A 53 -20.67 19.66 2.22
CA PHE A 53 -19.97 20.07 3.45
C PHE A 53 -19.62 21.55 3.48
N VAL A 54 -19.30 22.15 2.33
CA VAL A 54 -18.95 23.57 2.24
C VAL A 54 -20.18 24.46 2.40
N LEU A 55 -21.32 24.09 1.81
CA LEU A 55 -22.52 24.94 1.80
C LEU A 55 -23.48 24.72 2.96
N ALA A 56 -23.49 23.54 3.57
CA ALA A 56 -24.30 23.24 4.73
C ALA A 56 -23.41 22.76 5.89
N PRO A 57 -22.55 23.63 6.45
CA PRO A 57 -21.62 23.25 7.50
C PRO A 57 -22.39 22.92 8.79
N ASN A 58 -22.71 21.64 8.96
CA ASN A 58 -23.19 21.09 10.21
C ASN A 58 -22.04 20.30 10.84
N ALA A 59 -21.54 20.77 11.99
CA ALA A 59 -20.42 20.16 12.67
C ALA A 59 -20.68 18.68 12.98
N ASP A 60 -21.86 18.33 13.48
CA ASP A 60 -22.18 16.94 13.87
C ASP A 60 -22.15 16.00 12.66
N GLN A 61 -22.74 16.43 11.53
CA GLN A 61 -22.70 15.67 10.28
C GLN A 61 -21.28 15.56 9.74
N LEU A 62 -20.48 16.62 9.84
CA LEU A 62 -19.07 16.57 9.45
C LEU A 62 -18.31 15.57 10.33
N ILE A 63 -18.53 15.57 11.65
CA ILE A 63 -17.89 14.62 12.57
C ILE A 63 -18.25 13.18 12.18
N GLN A 64 -19.54 12.91 11.96
CA GLN A 64 -20.05 11.59 11.64
C GLN A 64 -19.55 11.06 10.28
N TYR A 65 -19.51 11.91 9.25
CA TYR A 65 -19.20 11.48 7.88
C TYR A 65 -17.74 11.71 7.44
N ARG A 66 -16.89 12.25 8.31
CA ARG A 66 -15.45 12.43 8.07
C ARG A 66 -14.74 11.15 7.63
N PRO A 67 -14.87 10.00 8.32
CA PRO A 67 -14.19 8.77 7.93
C PRO A 67 -14.51 8.36 6.49
N LEU A 68 -15.78 8.46 6.11
CA LEU A 68 -16.23 8.13 4.76
C LEU A 68 -15.67 9.08 3.71
N PHE A 69 -15.64 10.39 4.00
CA PHE A 69 -15.02 11.38 3.10
C PHE A 69 -13.55 11.05 2.83
N PHE A 70 -12.79 10.73 3.88
CA PHE A 70 -11.39 10.34 3.76
C PHE A 70 -11.24 9.00 3.02
N GLN A 71 -12.11 8.02 3.28
CA GLN A 71 -12.10 6.75 2.57
C GLN A 71 -12.36 6.93 1.07
N MET A 72 -13.36 7.73 0.68
CA MET A 72 -13.63 8.01 -0.74
C MET A 72 -12.50 8.81 -1.40
N SER A 73 -11.93 9.77 -0.69
CA SER A 73 -10.78 10.55 -1.15
C SER A 73 -9.56 9.64 -1.40
N TYR A 74 -9.27 8.77 -0.44
CA TYR A 74 -8.18 7.80 -0.55
C TYR A 74 -8.41 6.81 -1.70
N ALA A 75 -9.63 6.28 -1.86
CA ALA A 75 -9.96 5.40 -2.98
C ALA A 75 -9.80 6.09 -4.33
N THR A 76 -10.23 7.35 -4.44
CA THR A 76 -10.09 8.17 -5.66
C THR A 76 -8.62 8.42 -5.99
N LEU A 77 -7.82 8.81 -4.99
CA LEU A 77 -6.38 8.99 -5.15
C LEU A 77 -5.67 7.69 -5.52
N GLY A 78 -6.05 6.57 -4.90
CA GLY A 78 -5.48 5.27 -5.22
C GLY A 78 -5.73 4.87 -6.67
N MET A 79 -6.99 4.93 -7.12
CA MET A 79 -7.34 4.67 -8.52
C MET A 79 -6.61 5.61 -9.49
N PHE A 80 -6.45 6.89 -9.12
CA PHE A 80 -5.69 7.85 -9.92
C PHE A 80 -4.21 7.46 -10.02
N VAL A 81 -3.58 7.07 -8.91
CA VAL A 81 -2.19 6.61 -8.87
C VAL A 81 -2.00 5.34 -9.71
N VAL A 82 -2.91 4.37 -9.60
CA VAL A 82 -2.89 3.14 -10.41
C VAL A 82 -2.95 3.46 -11.90
N LEU A 83 -3.79 4.42 -12.31
CA LEU A 83 -3.89 4.83 -13.71
C LEU A 83 -2.64 5.56 -14.22
N LEU A 84 -2.03 6.42 -13.40
CA LEU A 84 -0.84 7.18 -13.78
C LEU A 84 0.42 6.31 -13.83
N ARG A 85 0.59 5.41 -12.85
CA ARG A 85 1.78 4.57 -12.70
C ARG A 85 1.46 3.09 -12.93
N ASN A 86 1.11 2.77 -14.18
CA ASN A 86 0.87 1.39 -14.62
C ASN A 86 2.04 0.42 -14.30
N ARG A 87 3.29 0.91 -14.19
CA ARG A 87 4.47 0.07 -13.91
C ARG A 87 4.85 -0.04 -12.43
N MET A 88 4.37 0.86 -11.58
CA MET A 88 4.77 0.87 -10.17
C MET A 88 4.39 -0.40 -9.42
N ILE A 89 3.30 -1.06 -9.82
CA ILE A 89 2.91 -2.34 -9.24
C ILE A 89 3.92 -3.43 -9.62
N GLU A 90 4.47 -3.40 -10.82
CA GLU A 90 5.46 -4.37 -11.30
C GLU A 90 6.79 -4.16 -10.60
N ASP A 91 7.25 -2.91 -10.56
CA ASP A 91 8.48 -2.53 -9.88
C ASP A 91 8.43 -2.92 -8.39
N VAL A 92 7.29 -2.71 -7.73
CA VAL A 92 7.10 -3.13 -6.33
C VAL A 92 7.09 -4.66 -6.20
N MET A 93 6.44 -5.38 -7.13
CA MET A 93 6.33 -6.85 -7.11
C MET A 93 7.63 -7.59 -7.45
N GLU A 94 8.59 -6.93 -8.08
CA GLU A 94 9.92 -7.49 -8.36
C GLU A 94 10.86 -7.41 -7.15
N VAL A 95 10.63 -6.48 -6.23
CA VAL A 95 11.54 -6.20 -5.09
C VAL A 95 11.04 -6.84 -3.77
N ILE A 96 9.87 -7.46 -3.75
CA ILE A 96 9.31 -8.09 -2.54
C ILE A 96 9.86 -9.51 -2.33
N ASP A 97 10.61 -9.70 -1.23
CA ASP A 97 10.81 -11.02 -0.60
C ASP A 97 9.64 -11.35 0.34
N LEU A 98 9.13 -12.57 0.23
CA LEU A 98 7.79 -12.97 0.66
C LEU A 98 7.73 -13.40 2.14
N TRP A 99 6.54 -13.29 2.73
CA TRP A 99 6.27 -13.57 4.15
C TRP A 99 5.62 -14.95 4.40
N ASP A 100 5.89 -15.52 5.58
CA ASP A 100 5.29 -16.79 6.03
C ASP A 100 3.93 -16.57 6.73
N VAL A 101 2.97 -17.43 6.40
CA VAL A 101 1.52 -17.25 6.57
C VAL A 101 1.01 -17.47 7.99
N LYS A 102 1.84 -18.03 8.87
CA LYS A 102 1.44 -18.30 10.26
C LYS A 102 1.23 -17.03 11.12
N SER A 103 1.35 -15.85 10.51
CA SER A 103 1.31 -14.54 11.18
C SER A 103 -0.07 -13.86 11.14
N ALA A 104 -1.02 -14.34 10.33
CA ALA A 104 -2.35 -13.74 10.24
C ALA A 104 -3.25 -14.29 11.37
N GLY A 105 -3.63 -13.41 12.31
CA GLY A 105 -4.50 -13.72 13.44
C GLY A 105 -5.96 -13.97 13.06
N GLU A 106 -6.71 -14.45 14.05
CA GLU A 106 -8.08 -15.00 13.99
C GLU A 106 -9.16 -13.99 13.53
N GLU A 107 -10.26 -14.53 12.98
CA GLU A 107 -11.30 -13.86 12.19
C GLU A 107 -11.99 -12.68 12.90
N VAL A 108 -12.28 -11.62 12.13
CA VAL A 108 -13.11 -10.50 12.58
C VAL A 108 -14.55 -10.75 12.13
N GLU A 109 -15.46 -10.99 13.06
CA GLU A 109 -16.90 -10.96 12.80
C GLU A 109 -17.32 -9.52 12.45
N ILE A 110 -17.98 -9.35 11.30
CA ILE A 110 -18.52 -8.07 10.84
C ILE A 110 -20.02 -8.12 11.11
N ASP A 111 -20.50 -7.28 12.02
CA ASP A 111 -21.93 -7.13 12.32
C ASP A 111 -22.65 -6.42 11.14
N ASP A 112 -23.87 -6.86 10.85
CA ASP A 112 -24.66 -6.49 9.66
C ASP A 112 -25.25 -5.07 9.80
N ASP A 113 -24.43 -4.03 9.57
CA ASP A 113 -24.87 -2.64 9.65
C ASP A 113 -25.35 -2.07 8.31
N ASP A 114 -26.66 -1.82 8.24
CA ASP A 114 -27.34 -1.05 7.19
C ASP A 114 -26.84 0.42 7.09
N GLU A 115 -26.06 0.89 8.06
CA GLU A 115 -25.47 2.24 8.12
C GLU A 115 -24.23 2.42 7.22
N VAL A 116 -23.64 1.32 6.73
CA VAL A 116 -22.31 1.35 6.09
C VAL A 116 -22.27 2.14 4.76
N PHE A 117 -23.42 2.44 4.14
CA PHE A 117 -23.44 3.08 2.83
C PHE A 117 -24.26 4.36 2.77
N PHE A 118 -23.77 5.43 3.41
CA PHE A 118 -24.19 6.82 3.14
C PHE A 118 -24.30 7.13 1.63
N THR A 119 -23.43 6.53 0.79
CA THR A 119 -23.53 6.62 -0.67
C THR A 119 -24.88 6.12 -1.19
N ASN A 120 -25.37 4.98 -0.69
CA ASN A 120 -26.68 4.45 -1.06
C ASN A 120 -27.81 5.37 -0.58
N TRP A 121 -27.68 5.95 0.61
CA TRP A 121 -28.62 6.93 1.12
C TRP A 121 -28.67 8.19 0.23
N LEU A 122 -27.51 8.72 -0.14
CA LEU A 122 -27.39 9.92 -0.98
C LEU A 122 -27.97 9.67 -2.38
N ILE A 123 -27.68 8.52 -2.98
CA ILE A 123 -28.27 8.12 -4.27
C ILE A 123 -29.80 8.05 -4.17
N ARG A 124 -30.34 7.42 -3.12
CA ARG A 124 -31.80 7.32 -2.92
C ARG A 124 -32.45 8.68 -2.74
N LYS A 125 -31.79 9.59 -2.02
CA LYS A 125 -32.32 10.92 -1.71
C LYS A 125 -32.37 11.84 -2.93
N TRP A 126 -31.36 11.79 -3.79
CA TRP A 126 -31.23 12.73 -4.91
C TRP A 126 -31.78 12.20 -6.25
N PHE A 127 -31.80 10.88 -6.46
CA PHE A 127 -32.21 10.27 -7.73
C PHE A 127 -33.50 9.46 -7.57
N PHE A 128 -34.64 10.17 -7.49
CA PHE A 128 -35.95 9.55 -7.49
C PHE A 128 -36.19 8.76 -8.80
N GLY A 129 -36.59 7.50 -8.68
CA GLY A 129 -36.89 6.61 -9.82
C GLY A 129 -35.72 5.82 -10.39
N GLN A 130 -34.47 6.32 -10.34
CA GLN A 130 -33.28 5.62 -10.86
C GLN A 130 -32.35 5.03 -9.79
N SER A 131 -32.69 5.19 -8.51
CA SER A 131 -31.84 4.79 -7.38
C SER A 131 -31.42 3.32 -7.41
N LYS A 132 -32.30 2.40 -7.85
CA LYS A 132 -31.96 0.96 -7.95
C LYS A 132 -30.80 0.70 -8.91
N PHE A 133 -30.83 1.32 -10.09
CA PHE A 133 -29.78 1.16 -11.10
C PHE A 133 -28.46 1.77 -10.64
N LEU A 134 -28.49 2.98 -10.08
CA LEU A 134 -27.29 3.66 -9.57
C LEU A 134 -26.67 2.93 -8.36
N ILE A 135 -27.49 2.37 -7.48
CA ILE A 135 -27.02 1.51 -6.38
C ILE A 135 -26.36 0.25 -6.94
N LEU A 136 -26.97 -0.41 -7.93
CA LEU A 136 -26.37 -1.57 -8.57
C LEU A 136 -25.01 -1.22 -9.21
N LEU A 137 -24.94 -0.11 -9.95
CA LEU A 137 -23.71 0.38 -10.55
C LEU A 137 -22.62 0.62 -9.48
N THR A 138 -22.98 1.28 -8.39
CA THR A 138 -22.08 1.53 -7.25
C THR A 138 -21.62 0.21 -6.63
N LYS A 139 -22.52 -0.77 -6.46
CA LYS A 139 -22.13 -2.10 -5.96
C LYS A 139 -21.14 -2.81 -6.90
N LEU A 140 -21.33 -2.68 -8.20
CA LEU A 140 -20.40 -3.22 -9.19
C LEU A 140 -19.02 -2.55 -9.12
N THR A 141 -18.96 -1.25 -8.78
CA THR A 141 -17.67 -0.57 -8.60
C THR A 141 -16.85 -1.13 -7.43
N TYR A 142 -17.47 -1.76 -6.42
CA TYR A 142 -16.72 -2.37 -5.31
C TYR A 142 -15.82 -3.52 -5.77
N PHE A 143 -16.23 -4.29 -6.78
CA PHE A 143 -15.38 -5.35 -7.35
C PHE A 143 -14.09 -4.79 -7.98
N VAL A 144 -14.11 -3.54 -8.44
CA VAL A 144 -12.95 -2.85 -9.02
C VAL A 144 -12.19 -2.08 -7.94
N ALA A 145 -12.90 -1.41 -7.03
CA ALA A 145 -12.31 -0.61 -5.98
C ALA A 145 -11.58 -1.47 -4.95
N ALA A 146 -12.12 -2.62 -4.56
CA ALA A 146 -11.50 -3.53 -3.60
C ALA A 146 -10.07 -3.93 -4.00
N PRO A 147 -9.80 -4.48 -5.20
CA PRO A 147 -8.43 -4.80 -5.61
C PRO A 147 -7.54 -3.55 -5.77
N CYS A 148 -8.09 -2.39 -6.16
CA CYS A 148 -7.30 -1.15 -6.22
C CYS A 148 -6.82 -0.75 -4.81
N MET A 149 -7.72 -0.83 -3.82
CA MET A 149 -7.46 -0.44 -2.44
C MET A 149 -6.49 -1.40 -1.75
N THR A 150 -6.64 -2.71 -1.97
CA THR A 150 -5.73 -3.71 -1.41
C THR A 150 -4.32 -3.56 -1.95
N VAL A 151 -4.15 -3.25 -3.24
CA VAL A 151 -2.83 -3.00 -3.84
C VAL A 151 -2.07 -1.90 -3.09
N HIS A 152 -2.72 -0.79 -2.74
CA HIS A 152 -2.06 0.27 -1.95
C HIS A 152 -1.76 -0.18 -0.51
N GLY A 153 -2.66 -0.95 0.11
CA GLY A 153 -2.39 -1.56 1.41
C GLY A 153 -1.12 -2.42 1.39
N TYR A 154 -0.98 -3.27 0.37
CA TYR A 154 0.23 -4.08 0.18
C TYR A 154 1.47 -3.22 -0.09
N GLN A 155 1.37 -2.15 -0.87
CA GLN A 155 2.49 -1.21 -1.10
C GLN A 155 2.97 -0.58 0.21
N ILE A 156 2.05 -0.17 1.08
CA ILE A 156 2.37 0.42 2.39
C ILE A 156 3.02 -0.62 3.29
N ILE A 157 2.40 -1.80 3.44
CA ILE A 157 2.96 -2.91 4.22
C ILE A 157 4.38 -3.21 3.74
N TYR A 158 4.58 -3.28 2.43
CA TYR A 158 5.88 -3.52 1.84
C TYR A 158 6.89 -2.42 2.18
N ALA A 159 6.51 -1.14 2.05
CA ALA A 159 7.40 -0.04 2.40
C ALA A 159 7.85 -0.13 3.87
N PHE A 160 6.94 -0.47 4.78
CA PHE A 160 7.29 -0.71 6.18
C PHE A 160 8.21 -1.91 6.38
N GLN A 161 7.96 -3.03 5.68
CA GLN A 161 8.84 -4.20 5.75
C GLN A 161 10.23 -3.91 5.23
N HIS A 162 10.31 -3.17 4.13
CA HIS A 162 11.57 -2.75 3.55
C HIS A 162 12.37 -1.87 4.51
N VAL A 163 11.72 -0.88 5.14
CA VAL A 163 12.34 -0.06 6.20
C VAL A 163 12.80 -0.92 7.37
N LYS A 164 11.98 -1.87 7.84
CA LYS A 164 12.32 -2.79 8.92
C LYS A 164 13.57 -3.62 8.56
N PHE A 165 13.63 -4.16 7.36
CA PHE A 165 14.77 -4.93 6.88
C PHE A 165 16.04 -4.08 6.78
N GLN A 166 15.94 -2.83 6.31
CA GLN A 166 17.06 -1.90 6.27
C GLN A 166 17.61 -1.60 7.66
N ILE A 167 16.73 -1.36 8.64
CA ILE A 167 17.13 -1.15 10.04
C ILE A 167 17.81 -2.41 10.60
N TYR A 168 17.25 -3.59 10.34
CA TYR A 168 17.84 -4.86 10.78
C TYR A 168 19.26 -5.05 10.21
N MET A 169 19.44 -4.84 8.92
CA MET A 169 20.75 -4.94 8.25
C MET A 169 21.74 -3.92 8.80
N PHE A 170 21.29 -2.68 9.04
CA PHE A 170 22.12 -1.64 9.66
C PHE A 170 22.57 -2.03 11.06
N ASN A 171 21.66 -2.50 11.91
CA ASN A 171 21.99 -2.91 13.28
C ASN A 171 22.99 -4.07 13.29
N LYS A 172 22.76 -5.10 12.46
CA LYS A 172 23.69 -6.23 12.32
C LYS A 172 25.08 -5.76 11.86
N TYR A 173 25.11 -4.79 10.96
CA TYR A 173 26.36 -4.22 10.48
C TYR A 173 27.13 -3.45 11.57
N VAL A 174 26.43 -2.64 12.37
CA VAL A 174 27.02 -1.93 13.52
C VAL A 174 27.55 -2.93 14.56
N GLU A 175 26.83 -4.04 14.79
CA GLU A 175 27.29 -5.12 15.66
C GLU A 175 28.57 -5.79 15.12
N GLU A 176 28.64 -6.05 13.81
CA GLU A 176 29.84 -6.61 13.17
C GLU A 176 31.03 -5.64 13.13
N LEU A 177 30.77 -4.33 13.06
CA LEU A 177 31.80 -3.29 13.14
C LEU A 177 32.51 -3.24 14.51
N THR A 178 31.77 -3.54 15.57
CA THR A 178 32.31 -3.53 16.95
C THR A 178 32.92 -4.87 17.35
N LYS A 179 32.55 -5.97 16.67
CA LYS A 179 33.16 -7.29 16.84
C LYS A 179 34.62 -7.29 16.40
N GLY A 180 35.53 -7.16 17.37
CA GLY A 180 36.98 -7.24 17.16
C GLY A 180 37.77 -6.24 18.00
N PHE A 181 37.11 -5.17 18.46
CA PHE A 181 37.74 -4.14 19.25
C PHE A 181 37.29 -4.26 20.72
N LYS A 182 38.17 -4.77 21.58
CA LYS A 182 37.92 -4.93 23.03
C LYS A 182 38.28 -3.68 23.86
N THR A 183 38.55 -2.55 23.22
CA THR A 183 39.00 -1.31 23.87
C THR A 183 37.82 -0.46 24.39
N CYS A 184 38.09 0.42 25.36
CA CYS A 184 37.08 1.38 25.84
C CYS A 184 36.60 2.28 24.70
N GLU A 185 35.28 2.56 24.64
CA GLU A 185 34.63 3.34 23.57
C GLU A 185 35.34 4.66 23.23
N TRP A 186 35.85 5.37 24.24
CA TRP A 186 36.54 6.65 24.03
C TRP A 186 37.89 6.51 23.32
N LYS A 187 38.58 5.36 23.46
CA LYS A 187 39.84 5.10 22.72
C LYS A 187 39.58 4.72 21.27
N LEU A 188 38.46 4.06 21.00
CA LEU A 188 38.02 3.68 19.66
C LEU A 188 37.78 4.90 18.77
N LEU A 189 37.22 5.98 19.34
CA LEU A 189 37.00 7.22 18.59
C LEU A 189 38.30 7.86 18.09
N SER A 190 39.40 7.69 18.80
CA SER A 190 40.72 8.24 18.43
C SER A 190 41.62 7.26 17.66
N ASP A 191 41.18 6.01 17.48
CA ASP A 191 41.96 4.99 16.76
C ASP A 191 41.81 5.19 15.24
N GLU A 192 42.89 5.62 14.59
CA GLU A 192 42.91 5.91 13.16
C GLU A 192 42.59 4.67 12.30
N VAL A 193 42.98 3.47 12.75
CA VAL A 193 42.69 2.21 12.04
C VAL A 193 41.19 1.93 12.10
N TYR A 194 40.58 2.10 13.28
CA TYR A 194 39.14 1.95 13.45
C TYR A 194 38.37 2.98 12.60
N GLN A 195 38.76 4.26 12.65
CA GLN A 195 38.11 5.32 11.87
C GLN A 195 38.18 5.07 10.37
N ASN A 196 39.33 4.60 9.87
CA ASN A 196 39.50 4.26 8.46
C ASN A 196 38.64 3.06 8.05
N GLU A 197 38.57 2.02 8.88
CA GLU A 197 37.71 0.86 8.63
C GLU A 197 36.23 1.26 8.61
N VAL A 198 35.77 2.03 9.61
CA VAL A 198 34.40 2.57 9.69
C VAL A 198 34.07 3.42 8.48
N ASN A 199 34.98 4.30 8.05
CA ASN A 199 34.79 5.15 6.87
C ASN A 199 34.67 4.33 5.57
N PHE A 200 35.57 3.36 5.36
CA PHE A 200 35.51 2.44 4.21
C PHE A 200 34.17 1.70 4.18
N ARG A 201 33.75 1.18 5.33
CA ARG A 201 32.52 0.44 5.54
C ARG A 201 31.25 1.26 5.33
N LEU A 202 31.18 2.47 5.88
CA LEU A 202 30.09 3.42 5.65
C LEU A 202 29.97 3.82 4.19
N LYS A 203 31.10 4.10 3.50
CA LYS A 203 31.09 4.39 2.06
C LYS A 203 30.53 3.24 1.24
N PHE A 204 30.86 2.00 1.59
CA PHE A 204 30.29 0.82 0.93
C PHE A 204 28.78 0.72 1.15
N LEU A 205 28.30 0.93 2.38
CA LEU A 205 26.86 0.95 2.70
C LEU A 205 26.10 2.02 1.93
N VAL A 206 26.62 3.26 1.93
CA VAL A 206 26.00 4.38 1.20
C VAL A 206 25.95 4.08 -0.29
N LYS A 207 27.06 3.59 -0.87
CA LYS A 207 27.10 3.21 -2.29
C LYS A 207 26.06 2.13 -2.61
N ARG A 208 25.99 1.06 -1.82
CA ARG A 208 25.01 -0.01 -1.99
C ARG A 208 23.57 0.51 -1.87
N HIS A 209 23.29 1.41 -0.94
CA HIS A 209 21.97 2.01 -0.79
C HIS A 209 21.60 2.88 -1.99
N CYS A 210 22.54 3.69 -2.49
CA CYS A 210 22.33 4.47 -3.71
C CYS A 210 22.13 3.60 -4.95
N ASP A 211 22.85 2.48 -5.07
CA ASP A 211 22.67 1.54 -6.18
C ASP A 211 21.32 0.81 -6.12
N PHE A 212 20.76 0.61 -4.92
CA PHE A 212 19.44 0.01 -4.74
C PHE A 212 18.29 0.97 -5.07
N LEU A 213 18.49 2.28 -4.92
CA LEU A 213 17.49 3.31 -5.23
C LEU A 213 17.46 3.70 -6.72
N ARG A 214 18.42 3.23 -7.52
CA ARG A 214 18.51 3.47 -8.97
C ARG A 214 17.81 2.37 -9.74
#